data_AF-A0A5C1AJ22-F1
#
_entry.id   AF-A0A5C1AJ22-F1
#
_cell.length_a   1.000
_cell.length_b   1.000
_cell.length_c   1.000
_cell.angle_alpha   90.00
_cell.angle_beta   90.00
_cell.angle_gamma   90.00
#
_symmetry.space_group_name_H-M   'P 1'
#
loop_
_entity.id
_entity.type
_entity.pdbx_description
1 polymer ?
#
loop_
_entity_poly.entity_id
_entity_poly.type
_entity_poly.pdbx_seq_one_letter_code
_entity_poly.pdbx_strand_id
1 'polypeptide(L)'
;MRIGVISDTHDRHEVVADAVRLLAEQQVELVLHCGDIETPDTIALFKPLPTHFVFGNWDKDKVKLITAIRDIGGQSHDSFGAIELAGKRVAWVHSHDRHQFYELEHCNYFDYLFYGHTHVREQHRTGKTLVANPGALFRANPKTCVVLDLVSGELKPIIIPTTAKPGDSIHIMPGMANRSIPSLPSLPTSDEPPQE
;
A
#
# COMPACT_ATOMS: atom_id res chain seq x y z
N MET A 1 13.36 2.57 12.71
CA MET A 1 13.43 2.80 11.27
C MET A 1 12.16 2.24 10.64
N ARG A 2 11.46 3.02 9.83
CA ARG A 2 10.21 2.58 9.17
C ARG A 2 10.39 2.48 7.66
N ILE A 3 9.94 1.36 7.10
CA ILE A 3 9.91 1.15 5.66
C ILE A 3 8.47 0.99 5.18
N GLY A 4 8.16 1.58 4.04
CA GLY A 4 6.88 1.42 3.35
C GLY A 4 7.02 0.34 2.28
N VAL A 5 5.99 -0.47 2.11
CA VAL A 5 5.94 -1.48 1.05
C VAL A 5 4.65 -1.33 0.29
N ILE A 6 4.78 -1.24 -1.03
CA ILE A 6 3.71 -0.98 -1.99
C ILE A 6 3.89 -1.88 -3.21
N SER A 7 2.80 -2.23 -3.88
CA SER A 7 2.83 -3.08 -5.07
C SER A 7 1.65 -2.78 -6.00
N ASP A 8 1.75 -3.25 -7.25
CA ASP A 8 0.65 -3.35 -8.20
C ASP A 8 -0.08 -2.00 -8.33
N THR A 9 0.69 -0.98 -8.71
CA THR A 9 0.21 0.40 -8.83
C THR A 9 -0.50 0.67 -10.14
N HIS A 10 -0.08 0.01 -11.23
CA HIS A 10 -0.79 -0.03 -12.51
C HIS A 10 -1.31 1.33 -12.99
N ASP A 11 -0.42 2.33 -13.05
CA ASP A 11 -0.72 3.67 -13.56
C ASP A 11 -1.84 4.43 -12.81
N ARG A 12 -2.15 4.02 -11.56
CA ARG A 12 -3.20 4.66 -10.74
C ARG A 12 -2.69 5.92 -10.04
N HIS A 13 -2.26 6.91 -10.82
CA HIS A 13 -1.59 8.13 -10.35
C HIS A 13 -2.23 8.78 -9.12
N GLU A 14 -3.54 9.01 -9.12
CA GLU A 14 -4.24 9.64 -7.97
C GLU A 14 -4.08 8.82 -6.70
N VAL A 15 -4.30 7.50 -6.80
CA VAL A 15 -4.22 6.56 -5.68
C VAL A 15 -2.77 6.39 -5.22
N VAL A 16 -1.82 6.36 -6.15
CA VAL A 16 -0.38 6.29 -5.86
C VAL A 16 0.08 7.54 -5.13
N ALA A 17 -0.36 8.73 -5.57
CA ALA A 17 -0.04 9.99 -4.90
C ALA A 17 -0.56 10.00 -3.45
N ASP A 18 -1.79 9.53 -3.23
CA ASP A 18 -2.35 9.37 -1.88
C ASP A 18 -1.55 8.36 -1.03
N ALA A 19 -1.15 7.23 -1.62
CA ALA A 19 -0.34 6.24 -0.92
C ALA A 19 1.04 6.80 -0.53
N VAL A 20 1.73 7.50 -1.44
CA VAL A 20 3.02 8.14 -1.16
C VAL A 20 2.88 9.19 -0.06
N ARG A 21 1.83 10.03 -0.11
CA ARG A 21 1.54 11.02 0.94
C ARG A 21 1.32 10.35 2.29
N LEU A 22 0.46 9.32 2.35
CA LEU A 22 0.18 8.59 3.59
C LEU A 22 1.43 7.90 4.15
N LEU A 23 2.29 7.33 3.29
CA LEU A 23 3.57 6.75 3.72
C LEU A 23 4.51 7.82 4.30
N ALA A 24 4.58 9.00 3.68
CA ALA A 24 5.35 10.12 4.21
C ALA A 24 4.84 10.58 5.59
N GLU A 25 3.51 10.64 5.77
CA GLU A 25 2.88 10.95 7.07
C GLU A 25 3.18 9.90 8.15
N GLN A 26 3.40 8.63 7.77
CA GLN A 26 3.87 7.59 8.69
C GLN A 26 5.38 7.67 9.00
N GLN A 27 6.08 8.71 8.50
CA GLN A 27 7.52 8.91 8.66
C GLN A 27 8.33 7.72 8.15
N VAL A 28 7.92 7.17 7.01
CA VAL A 28 8.69 6.16 6.29
C VAL A 28 9.98 6.77 5.76
N GLU A 29 11.09 6.08 5.95
CA GLU A 29 12.43 6.51 5.52
C GLU A 29 12.83 5.91 4.17
N LEU A 30 12.19 4.79 3.78
CA LEU A 30 12.43 4.08 2.52
C LEU A 30 11.16 3.35 2.07
N VAL A 31 10.86 3.43 0.77
CA VAL A 31 9.78 2.66 0.14
C VAL A 31 10.36 1.52 -0.70
N LEU A 32 9.75 0.34 -0.60
CA LEU A 32 9.99 -0.81 -1.46
C LEU A 32 8.77 -1.03 -2.35
N HIS A 33 8.95 -0.96 -3.66
CA HIS A 33 7.91 -1.21 -4.65
C HIS A 33 8.08 -2.62 -5.24
N CYS A 34 7.11 -3.51 -5.02
CA CYS A 34 7.16 -4.93 -5.42
C CYS A 34 6.82 -5.19 -6.90
N GLY A 35 6.58 -4.15 -7.70
CA GLY A 35 6.49 -4.23 -9.16
C GLY A 35 5.09 -3.96 -9.71
N ASP A 36 4.94 -4.07 -11.03
CA ASP A 36 3.77 -3.64 -11.81
C ASP A 36 3.49 -2.15 -11.62
N ILE A 37 4.49 -1.35 -12.04
CA ILE A 37 4.51 0.11 -12.03
C ILE A 37 3.86 0.68 -13.30
N GLU A 38 4.11 0.02 -14.43
CA GLU A 38 3.71 0.33 -15.80
C GLU A 38 4.37 1.56 -16.44
N THR A 39 4.34 2.73 -15.79
CA THR A 39 4.69 4.01 -16.44
C THR A 39 5.75 4.84 -15.71
N PRO A 40 6.56 5.63 -16.45
CA PRO A 40 7.44 6.66 -15.89
C PRO A 40 6.73 7.71 -15.04
N ASP A 41 5.49 8.07 -15.39
CA ASP A 41 4.71 9.08 -14.67
C ASP A 41 4.36 8.59 -13.27
N THR A 42 4.07 7.28 -13.12
CA THR A 42 3.89 6.66 -11.80
C THR A 42 5.15 6.72 -10.96
N ILE A 43 6.33 6.52 -11.57
CA ILE A 43 7.62 6.64 -10.86
C ILE A 43 7.82 8.06 -10.34
N ALA A 44 7.49 9.09 -11.14
CA ALA A 44 7.66 10.49 -10.76
C ALA A 44 6.96 10.85 -9.43
N LEU A 45 5.85 10.18 -9.11
CA LEU A 45 5.10 10.37 -7.87
C LEU A 45 5.88 9.97 -6.61
N PHE A 46 6.86 9.08 -6.73
CA PHE A 46 7.69 8.62 -5.61
C PHE A 46 8.83 9.58 -5.25
N LYS A 47 9.04 10.67 -6.01
CA LYS A 47 10.09 11.67 -5.74
C LYS A 47 10.20 12.17 -4.28
N PRO A 48 9.11 12.30 -3.49
CA PRO A 48 9.21 12.73 -2.10
C PRO A 48 9.88 11.73 -1.15
N LEU A 49 9.99 10.45 -1.52
CA LEU A 49 10.50 9.37 -0.68
C LEU A 49 11.60 8.56 -1.39
N PRO A 50 12.72 8.24 -0.73
CA PRO A 50 13.66 7.26 -1.27
C PRO A 50 12.94 5.96 -1.59
N THR A 51 13.06 5.47 -2.82
CA THR A 51 12.28 4.31 -3.29
C THR A 51 13.13 3.35 -4.07
N HIS A 52 13.01 2.07 -3.72
CA HIS A 52 13.61 0.95 -4.44
C HIS A 52 12.51 0.16 -5.17
N PHE A 53 12.76 -0.15 -6.44
CA PHE A 53 11.79 -0.79 -7.32
C PHE A 53 12.30 -2.14 -7.81
N VAL A 54 11.45 -3.15 -7.79
CA VAL A 54 11.57 -4.32 -8.67
C VAL A 54 10.52 -4.24 -9.77
N PHE A 55 10.76 -4.92 -10.88
CA PHE A 55 9.87 -4.98 -12.02
C PHE A 55 8.96 -6.20 -11.94
N GLY A 56 7.67 -5.96 -12.18
CA GLY A 56 6.66 -6.99 -12.35
C GLY A 56 6.50 -7.42 -13.81
N ASN A 57 5.52 -8.28 -14.06
CA ASN A 57 5.30 -8.81 -15.40
C ASN A 57 4.67 -7.80 -16.37
N TRP A 58 4.08 -6.70 -15.87
CA TRP A 58 3.53 -5.62 -16.68
C TRP A 58 4.55 -4.51 -17.01
N ASP A 59 5.71 -4.51 -16.36
CA ASP A 59 6.77 -3.52 -16.59
C ASP A 59 7.59 -3.84 -17.87
N LYS A 60 7.00 -3.57 -19.04
CA LYS A 60 7.57 -3.94 -20.34
C LYS A 60 8.76 -3.07 -20.75
N ASP A 61 8.65 -1.75 -20.61
CA ASP A 61 9.68 -0.80 -21.05
C ASP A 61 10.64 -0.47 -19.91
N LYS A 62 11.41 -1.48 -19.47
CA LYS A 62 12.35 -1.35 -18.36
C LYS A 62 13.35 -0.22 -18.57
N VAL A 63 13.77 0.07 -19.81
CA VAL A 63 14.74 1.13 -20.10
C VAL A 63 14.18 2.51 -19.73
N LYS A 64 12.92 2.79 -20.11
CA LYS A 64 12.26 4.03 -19.71
C LYS A 64 12.03 4.10 -18.20
N LEU A 65 11.60 2.99 -17.60
CA LEU A 65 11.38 2.93 -16.15
C LEU A 65 12.68 3.17 -15.36
N ILE A 66 13.79 2.53 -15.74
CA ILE A 66 15.11 2.73 -15.11
C ILE A 66 15.54 4.20 -15.23
N THR A 67 15.31 4.83 -16.40
CA THR A 67 15.63 6.25 -16.59
C THR A 67 14.83 7.12 -15.63
N ALA A 68 13.51 6.92 -15.55
CA ALA A 68 12.66 7.68 -14.64
C ALA A 68 12.97 7.43 -13.17
N ILE A 69 13.33 6.19 -12.79
CA ILE A 69 13.77 5.83 -11.43
C ILE A 69 15.03 6.63 -11.07
N ARG A 70 16.01 6.69 -11.98
CA ARG A 70 17.23 7.46 -11.77
C ARG A 70 16.94 8.97 -11.65
N ASP A 71 16.01 9.49 -12.45
CA ASP A 71 15.68 10.93 -12.46
C ASP A 71 15.04 11.41 -11.16
N ILE A 72 14.38 10.52 -10.40
CA ILE A 72 13.88 10.81 -9.05
C ILE A 72 14.88 10.44 -7.93
N GLY A 73 16.07 9.92 -8.27
CA GLY A 73 17.06 9.43 -7.30
C GLY A 73 16.72 8.08 -6.66
N GLY A 74 15.83 7.29 -7.26
CA GLY A 74 15.48 5.95 -6.81
C GLY A 74 16.47 4.87 -7.27
N GLN A 75 16.23 3.63 -6.85
CA GLN A 75 17.04 2.47 -7.22
C GLN A 75 16.19 1.37 -7.89
N SER A 76 16.71 0.76 -8.95
CA SER A 76 16.07 -0.36 -9.65
C SER A 76 16.82 -1.67 -9.37
N HIS A 77 16.09 -2.74 -9.05
CA HIS A 77 16.61 -4.05 -8.64
C HIS A 77 16.23 -5.20 -9.61
N ASP A 78 15.88 -4.86 -10.85
CA ASP A 78 15.35 -5.79 -11.85
C ASP A 78 14.25 -6.71 -11.27
N SER A 79 14.45 -8.03 -11.19
CA SER A 79 13.42 -8.98 -10.69
C SER A 79 13.46 -9.20 -9.17
N PHE A 80 14.55 -8.83 -8.48
CA PHE A 80 14.78 -9.17 -7.08
C PHE A 80 15.58 -8.10 -6.36
N GLY A 81 15.00 -7.54 -5.31
CA GLY A 81 15.67 -6.62 -4.40
C GLY A 81 15.98 -7.26 -3.07
N ALA A 82 17.17 -6.95 -2.54
CA ALA A 82 17.54 -7.29 -1.16
C ALA A 82 18.39 -6.19 -0.54
N ILE A 83 18.15 -5.96 0.75
CA ILE A 83 18.88 -4.97 1.54
C ILE A 83 18.98 -5.41 3.00
N GLU A 84 20.04 -5.00 3.69
CA GLU A 84 20.14 -5.12 5.13
C GLU A 84 19.94 -3.75 5.77
N LEU A 85 18.94 -3.64 6.65
CA LEU A 85 18.56 -2.39 7.33
C LEU A 85 18.37 -2.67 8.82
N ALA A 86 19.01 -1.87 9.68
CA ALA A 86 18.97 -2.06 11.14
C ALA A 86 19.26 -3.52 11.59
N GLY A 87 20.16 -4.21 10.88
CA GLY A 87 20.51 -5.61 11.15
C GLY A 87 19.44 -6.63 10.74
N LYS A 88 18.44 -6.22 9.96
CA LYS A 88 17.40 -7.09 9.38
C LYS A 88 17.58 -7.22 7.88
N ARG A 89 17.49 -8.45 7.38
CA ARG A 89 17.57 -8.77 5.96
C ARG A 89 16.18 -8.72 5.34
N VAL A 90 15.97 -7.78 4.45
CA VAL A 90 14.70 -7.54 3.76
C VAL A 90 14.89 -7.87 2.28
N ALA A 91 14.04 -8.75 1.76
CA ALA A 91 13.93 -9.06 0.35
C ALA A 91 12.55 -8.67 -0.19
N TRP A 92 12.48 -8.35 -1.47
CA TRP A 92 11.20 -8.16 -2.15
C TRP A 92 11.28 -8.54 -3.62
N VAL A 93 10.17 -9.07 -4.12
CA VAL A 93 10.00 -9.56 -5.51
C VAL A 93 8.58 -9.26 -5.98
N HIS A 94 8.30 -9.43 -7.26
CA HIS A 94 6.91 -9.38 -7.72
C HIS A 94 6.16 -10.71 -7.52
N SER A 95 6.84 -11.86 -7.55
CA SER A 95 6.30 -13.24 -7.45
C SER A 95 5.63 -13.83 -8.71
N HIS A 96 5.70 -13.16 -9.86
CA HIS A 96 5.30 -13.78 -11.14
C HIS A 96 6.20 -14.98 -11.50
N ASP A 97 7.48 -14.95 -11.08
CA ASP A 97 8.35 -16.12 -11.02
C ASP A 97 8.14 -16.85 -9.70
N ARG A 98 7.30 -17.90 -9.75
CA ARG A 98 6.96 -18.72 -8.58
C ARG A 98 8.14 -19.53 -8.04
N HIS A 99 9.10 -19.89 -8.88
CA HIS A 99 10.27 -20.65 -8.45
C HIS A 99 11.17 -19.76 -7.60
N GLN A 100 11.48 -18.56 -8.10
CA GLN A 100 12.25 -17.57 -7.35
C GLN A 100 11.58 -17.23 -6.01
N PHE A 101 10.26 -17.00 -6.00
CA PHE A 101 9.53 -16.73 -4.78
C PHE A 101 9.64 -17.87 -3.77
N TYR A 102 9.43 -19.11 -4.21
CA TYR A 102 9.52 -20.30 -3.36
C TYR A 102 10.92 -20.44 -2.74
N GLU A 103 11.98 -20.28 -3.52
CA GLU A 103 13.37 -20.34 -3.04
C GLU A 103 13.67 -19.27 -1.98
N LEU A 104 13.25 -18.03 -2.23
CA LEU A 104 13.46 -16.92 -1.30
C LEU A 104 12.69 -17.11 0.01
N GLU A 105 11.46 -17.63 -0.06
CA GLU A 105 10.65 -17.95 1.11
C GLU A 105 11.29 -19.05 1.97
N HIS A 106 11.83 -20.09 1.35
CA HIS A 106 12.30 -21.30 2.03
C HIS A 106 13.81 -21.31 2.32
N CYS A 107 14.59 -20.35 1.82
CA CYS A 107 16.04 -20.29 2.06
C CYS A 107 16.43 -20.00 3.52
N ASN A 108 15.47 -19.60 4.37
CA ASN A 108 15.68 -19.26 5.78
C ASN A 108 16.80 -18.22 5.99
N TYR A 109 17.03 -17.35 5.00
CA TYR A 109 18.09 -16.34 5.00
C TYR A 109 17.59 -14.96 5.42
N PHE A 110 16.42 -14.56 4.93
CA PHE A 110 15.80 -13.25 5.16
C PHE A 110 14.98 -13.22 6.45
N ASP A 111 14.85 -12.04 7.05
CA ASP A 111 13.91 -11.77 8.14
C ASP A 111 12.53 -11.40 7.58
N TYR A 112 12.51 -10.69 6.46
CA TYR A 112 11.30 -10.22 5.77
C TYR A 112 11.39 -10.49 4.28
N LEU A 113 10.30 -11.02 3.71
CA LEU A 113 10.12 -11.20 2.27
C LEU A 113 8.80 -10.55 1.85
N PHE A 114 8.87 -9.52 1.01
CA PHE A 114 7.70 -8.87 0.45
C PHE A 114 7.43 -9.29 -0.98
N TYR A 115 6.15 -9.37 -1.36
CA TYR A 115 5.79 -9.74 -2.72
C TYR A 115 4.51 -9.07 -3.23
N GLY A 116 4.35 -9.02 -4.56
CA GLY A 116 3.21 -8.43 -5.26
C GLY A 116 2.36 -9.45 -6.03
N HIS A 117 1.83 -9.07 -7.20
CA HIS A 117 1.25 -9.93 -8.25
C HIS A 117 -0.14 -10.50 -7.97
N THR A 118 -0.42 -10.95 -6.75
CA THR A 118 -1.72 -11.58 -6.42
C THR A 118 -2.82 -10.55 -6.15
N HIS A 119 -2.44 -9.29 -5.89
CA HIS A 119 -3.31 -8.18 -5.45
C HIS A 119 -4.01 -8.41 -4.10
N VAL A 120 -3.74 -9.53 -3.42
CA VAL A 120 -4.38 -9.91 -2.17
C VAL A 120 -3.39 -9.67 -1.04
N ARG A 121 -3.75 -8.76 -0.14
CA ARG A 121 -2.98 -8.54 1.08
C ARG A 121 -2.94 -9.84 1.88
N GLU A 122 -1.74 -10.23 2.25
CA GLU A 122 -1.48 -11.47 2.97
C GLU A 122 -0.28 -11.31 3.89
N GLN A 123 -0.23 -12.10 4.95
CA GLN A 123 0.90 -12.15 5.87
C GLN A 123 0.95 -13.52 6.53
N HIS A 124 2.10 -14.17 6.42
CA HIS A 124 2.37 -15.44 7.08
C HIS A 124 3.85 -15.54 7.47
N ARG A 125 4.22 -16.67 8.08
CA ARG A 125 5.59 -16.93 8.51
C ARG A 125 6.01 -18.30 8.02
N THR A 126 7.15 -18.33 7.33
CA THR A 126 7.79 -19.56 6.85
C THR A 126 9.18 -19.65 7.47
N GLY A 127 9.36 -20.61 8.39
CA GLY A 127 10.55 -20.67 9.23
C GLY A 127 10.76 -19.36 10.01
N LYS A 128 11.92 -18.73 9.83
CA LYS A 128 12.23 -17.44 10.47
C LYS A 128 11.73 -16.21 9.68
N THR A 129 11.32 -16.39 8.42
CA THR A 129 10.97 -15.29 7.52
C THR A 129 9.52 -14.86 7.73
N LEU A 130 9.27 -13.56 7.94
CA LEU A 130 7.94 -12.98 7.78
C LEU A 130 7.71 -12.69 6.30
N VAL A 131 6.71 -13.34 5.72
CA VAL A 131 6.35 -13.18 4.31
C VAL A 131 5.08 -12.36 4.23
N ALA A 132 5.04 -11.33 3.37
CA ALA A 132 3.87 -10.47 3.29
C ALA A 132 3.65 -9.88 1.90
N ASN A 133 2.39 -9.82 1.51
CA ASN A 133 1.91 -9.07 0.35
C ASN A 133 1.25 -7.78 0.84
N PRO A 134 1.66 -6.58 0.36
CA PRO A 134 1.08 -5.31 0.80
C PRO A 134 -0.36 -5.11 0.31
N GLY A 135 -0.84 -5.96 -0.60
CA GLY A 135 -2.03 -5.76 -1.42
C GLY A 135 -1.66 -5.02 -2.72
N ALA A 136 -2.68 -4.44 -3.35
CA ALA A 136 -2.51 -3.65 -4.57
C ALA A 136 -3.23 -2.31 -4.47
N LEU A 137 -2.85 -1.38 -5.35
CA LEU A 137 -3.58 -0.14 -5.59
C LEU A 137 -4.50 -0.23 -6.83
N PHE A 138 -4.39 -1.31 -7.61
CA PHE A 138 -5.26 -1.60 -8.74
C PHE A 138 -6.02 -2.90 -8.56
N ARG A 139 -7.31 -2.91 -8.92
CA ARG A 139 -8.21 -4.09 -8.81
C ARG A 139 -8.17 -4.78 -7.44
N ALA A 140 -7.97 -4.01 -6.38
CA ALA A 140 -8.06 -4.47 -5.00
C ALA A 140 -9.12 -3.69 -4.22
N ASN A 141 -9.77 -4.38 -3.29
CA ASN A 141 -10.69 -3.80 -2.34
C ASN A 141 -10.53 -4.49 -0.97
N PRO A 142 -10.03 -3.78 0.06
CA PRO A 142 -9.53 -2.41 0.03
C PRO A 142 -8.22 -2.27 -0.76
N LYS A 143 -7.94 -1.06 -1.25
CA LYS A 143 -6.60 -0.71 -1.76
C LYS A 143 -5.66 -0.49 -0.59
N THR A 144 -4.50 -1.12 -0.62
CA THR A 144 -3.63 -1.19 0.56
C THR A 144 -2.14 -1.07 0.23
N CYS A 145 -1.39 -0.55 1.19
CA CYS A 145 0.05 -0.70 1.32
C CYS A 145 0.37 -1.05 2.80
N VAL A 146 1.62 -1.33 3.13
CA VAL A 146 2.02 -1.64 4.51
C VAL A 146 3.22 -0.83 4.95
N VAL A 147 3.33 -0.60 6.26
CA VAL A 147 4.49 0.00 6.91
C VAL A 147 5.08 -1.03 7.88
N LEU A 148 6.36 -1.33 7.72
CA LEU A 148 7.13 -2.15 8.65
C LEU A 148 7.98 -1.23 9.54
N ASP A 149 7.83 -1.38 10.86
CA ASP A 149 8.79 -0.85 11.82
C ASP A 149 9.85 -1.94 12.11
N LEU A 150 11.10 -1.68 11.72
CA LEU A 150 12.20 -2.64 11.86
C LEU A 150 12.65 -2.85 13.31
N VAL A 151 12.29 -1.95 14.23
CA VAL A 151 12.66 -2.05 15.66
C VAL A 151 11.67 -2.93 16.40
N SER A 152 10.37 -2.67 16.23
CA SER A 152 9.33 -3.48 16.87
C SER A 152 8.99 -4.77 16.10
N GLY A 153 9.27 -4.79 14.79
CA GLY A 153 8.84 -5.83 13.87
C GLY A 153 7.36 -5.75 13.49
N GLU A 154 6.66 -4.68 13.87
CA GLU A 154 5.24 -4.48 13.57
C GLU A 154 5.03 -4.18 12.08
N LEU A 155 4.13 -4.93 11.44
CA LEU A 155 3.69 -4.71 10.07
C LEU A 155 2.26 -4.17 10.06
N LYS A 156 2.12 -2.87 9.82
CA LYS A 156 0.84 -2.16 9.88
C LYS A 156 0.28 -1.92 8.46
N PRO A 157 -0.96 -2.35 8.15
CA PRO A 157 -1.60 -1.99 6.90
C PRO A 157 -2.09 -0.55 6.91
N ILE A 158 -1.97 0.10 5.75
CA ILE A 158 -2.54 1.41 5.45
C ILE A 158 -3.57 1.22 4.34
N ILE A 159 -4.81 1.58 4.61
CA ILE A 159 -5.89 1.56 3.62
C ILE A 159 -5.87 2.89 2.88
N ILE A 160 -5.78 2.83 1.55
CA ILE A 160 -5.80 4.04 0.72
C ILE A 160 -7.26 4.41 0.47
N PRO A 161 -7.71 5.62 0.88
CA PRO A 161 -9.08 6.04 0.65
C PRO A 161 -9.32 6.13 -0.85
N THR A 162 -10.35 5.45 -1.34
CA THR A 162 -10.86 5.70 -2.69
C THR A 162 -11.79 6.90 -2.62
N THR A 163 -11.38 8.02 -3.20
CA THR A 163 -12.31 9.10 -3.51
C THR A 163 -13.35 8.56 -4.48
N ALA A 164 -14.59 8.38 -4.02
CA ALA A 164 -15.71 8.19 -4.93
C ALA A 164 -15.76 9.41 -5.86
N LYS A 165 -15.85 9.20 -7.17
CA LYS A 165 -16.11 10.30 -8.10
C LYS A 165 -17.43 10.96 -7.68
N PRO A 166 -17.51 12.31 -7.62
CA PRO A 166 -18.79 12.98 -7.51
C PRO A 166 -19.53 12.76 -8.84
N GLY A 167 -20.33 11.70 -8.90
CA GLY A 167 -20.96 11.24 -10.14
C GLY A 167 -21.60 9.86 -10.06
N ASP A 168 -21.23 9.02 -9.09
CA ASP A 168 -21.99 7.80 -8.76
C ASP A 168 -23.26 8.20 -8.00
N SER A 169 -24.19 8.73 -8.80
CA SER A 169 -25.58 8.91 -8.44
C SER A 169 -26.09 7.54 -8.02
N ILE A 170 -26.41 7.39 -6.74
CA ILE A 170 -27.20 6.25 -6.27
C ILE A 170 -28.49 6.29 -7.09
N HIS A 171 -28.62 5.35 -8.02
CA HIS A 171 -29.86 5.14 -8.76
C HIS A 171 -30.89 4.59 -7.75
N ILE A 172 -31.52 5.50 -7.01
CA ILE A 172 -32.71 5.17 -6.23
C ILE A 172 -33.83 4.98 -7.24
N MET A 173 -34.20 3.72 -7.45
CA MET A 173 -35.42 3.34 -8.17
C MET A 173 -36.61 4.08 -7.55
N PRO A 174 -37.41 4.85 -8.31
CA PRO A 174 -38.58 5.51 -7.77
C PRO A 174 -39.70 4.47 -7.64
N GLY A 175 -39.97 4.03 -6.42
CA GLY A 175 -41.06 3.09 -6.20
C GLY A 175 -41.09 2.49 -4.80
N MET A 176 -41.41 3.29 -3.80
CA MET A 176 -42.33 2.88 -2.72
C MET A 176 -42.69 4.09 -1.87
N ALA A 177 -43.92 4.54 -2.08
CA ALA A 177 -44.55 5.60 -1.33
C ALA A 177 -44.73 5.21 0.14
N ASN A 178 -44.62 6.23 0.99
CA ASN A 178 -45.46 6.44 2.16
C ASN A 178 -45.23 5.52 3.36
N ARG A 179 -44.28 5.88 4.25
CA ARG A 179 -44.45 5.68 5.71
C ARG A 179 -43.83 6.84 6.50
N SER A 180 -44.66 7.37 7.38
CA SER A 180 -44.53 8.54 8.24
C SER A 180 -43.35 8.43 9.21
N ILE A 181 -42.63 9.54 9.41
CA ILE A 181 -41.58 9.71 10.42
C ILE A 181 -42.26 10.08 11.75
N PRO A 182 -42.02 9.38 12.88
CA PRO A 182 -42.41 9.86 14.20
C PRO A 182 -41.40 10.91 14.70
N SER A 183 -41.91 12.03 15.19
CA SER A 183 -41.18 13.13 15.82
C SER A 183 -40.40 12.70 17.07
N LEU A 184 -39.14 13.13 17.19
CA LEU A 184 -38.35 13.02 18.42
C LEU A 184 -38.97 13.87 19.56
N PRO A 185 -38.92 13.40 20.83
CA PRO A 185 -39.29 14.21 21.98
C PRO A 185 -38.17 15.19 22.38
N SER A 186 -38.56 16.42 22.70
CA SER A 186 -37.72 17.51 23.22
C SER A 186 -37.33 17.29 24.69
N LEU A 187 -36.05 17.50 25.02
CA LEU A 187 -35.52 17.52 26.40
C LEU A 187 -36.00 18.78 27.16
N PRO A 188 -36.30 18.67 28.47
CA PRO A 188 -36.64 19.83 29.29
C PRO A 188 -35.37 20.56 29.78
N THR A 189 -35.43 21.89 29.76
CA THR A 189 -34.47 22.81 30.38
C THR A 189 -34.73 22.93 31.87
N SER A 190 -33.73 22.67 32.71
CA SER A 190 -33.76 22.97 34.14
C SER A 190 -32.89 24.18 34.45
N ASP A 191 -33.54 25.33 34.64
CA ASP A 191 -33.02 26.47 35.40
C ASP A 191 -33.43 26.28 36.87
N GLU A 192 -32.47 26.10 37.78
CA GLU A 192 -32.60 26.53 39.18
C GLU A 192 -31.21 26.64 39.84
N PRO A 193 -30.89 27.74 40.55
CA PRO A 193 -29.61 27.92 41.21
C PRO A 193 -29.59 27.30 42.62
N PRO A 194 -28.41 26.98 43.18
CA PRO A 194 -28.31 26.32 44.47
C PRO A 194 -28.64 27.26 45.64
N GLN A 195 -29.39 26.75 46.61
CA GLN A 195 -29.46 27.29 47.97
C GLN A 195 -28.44 26.57 48.87
N GLU A 196 -27.88 27.35 49.81
CA GLU A 196 -26.86 27.10 50.84
C GLU A 196 -25.38 27.03 50.42
#